data_AF-A0A9X2VUZ3-F1
#
_entry.id   AF-A0A9X2VUZ3-F1
#
_cell.length_a   1.000
_cell.length_b   1.000
_cell.length_c   1.000
_cell.angle_alpha   90.00
_cell.angle_beta   90.00
_cell.angle_gamma   90.00
#
_symmetry.space_group_name_H-M   'P 1'
#
loop_
_entity.id
_entity.type
_entity.pdbx_description
1 polymer ?
#
loop_
_entity_poly.entity_id
_entity_poly.type
_entity_poly.pdbx_seq_one_letter_code
_entity_poly.pdbx_strand_id
1 'polypeptide(L)'
;MSSTPARIAVPGDTRAPSATAVPVPELPGTTEELAASAAIRLGWHGVVLPEMVLMGRRVVVVAELMADAHAERVCVGAGPEADRTTVSTWVWPEMEGRVPPSAVKIVGVLAVARHWRTALASAVPFARYGNAAVVLPTSVAFTHDYLTNCLPRVRRYGVSVLMADAESNVTTDVTGRNEYVPVEDTATTRWVNELVYEQVLATAS
;
A
#
# COMPACT_ATOMS: atom_id res chain seq x y z
N MET A 1 -11.91 71.46 28.51
CA MET A 1 -11.95 70.50 27.39
C MET A 1 -10.83 69.49 27.63
N SER A 2 -11.19 68.27 28.00
CA SER A 2 -10.28 67.21 28.44
C SER A 2 -9.97 66.31 27.24
N SER A 3 -8.69 66.18 26.84
CA SER A 3 -8.27 65.23 25.81
C SER A 3 -7.34 64.19 26.43
N THR A 4 -7.89 63.00 26.67
CA THR A 4 -7.17 61.80 27.04
C THR A 4 -6.41 61.26 25.82
N PRO A 5 -5.10 60.97 25.88
CA PRO A 5 -4.44 60.23 24.82
C PRO A 5 -4.78 58.73 24.95
N ALA A 6 -5.24 58.15 23.86
CA ALA A 6 -5.52 56.72 23.73
C ALA A 6 -4.21 55.92 23.78
N ARG A 7 -4.10 55.00 24.75
CA ARG A 7 -3.03 54.01 24.84
C ARG A 7 -3.40 52.82 23.95
N ILE A 8 -2.63 52.56 22.90
CA ILE A 8 -2.81 51.37 22.05
C ILE A 8 -2.30 50.16 22.83
N ALA A 9 -3.19 49.19 23.06
CA ALA A 9 -2.85 47.89 23.63
C ALA A 9 -2.09 47.05 22.59
N VAL A 10 -0.95 46.49 23.00
CA VAL A 10 -0.24 45.45 22.24
C VAL A 10 -0.88 44.11 22.60
N PRO A 11 -1.49 43.37 21.67
CA PRO A 11 -1.81 41.99 21.92
C PRO A 11 -0.57 41.16 21.57
N GLY A 12 0.20 40.82 22.59
CA GLY A 12 0.95 39.57 22.58
C GLY A 12 -0.05 38.44 22.77
N ASP A 13 -0.06 37.48 21.85
CA ASP A 13 -0.03 36.05 22.19
C ASP A 13 0.19 35.26 20.89
N THR A 14 1.43 35.29 20.36
CA THR A 14 1.86 34.31 19.38
C THR A 14 2.01 32.98 20.11
N ARG A 15 0.90 32.26 20.23
CA ARG A 15 0.88 30.86 20.64
C ARG A 15 1.53 30.04 19.53
N ALA A 16 2.86 29.99 19.54
CA ALA A 16 3.63 29.10 18.70
C ALA A 16 3.14 27.67 19.00
N PRO A 17 2.74 26.87 17.99
CA PRO A 17 2.52 25.47 18.24
C PRO A 17 3.87 24.89 18.68
N SER A 18 3.93 24.39 19.91
CA SER A 18 5.03 23.56 20.38
C SER A 18 5.01 22.27 19.56
N ALA A 19 5.57 22.33 18.36
CA ALA A 19 5.93 21.17 17.57
C ALA A 19 7.17 20.57 18.22
N THR A 20 6.99 19.95 19.40
CA THR A 20 7.96 18.96 19.85
C THR A 20 7.96 17.89 18.77
N ALA A 21 8.98 17.91 17.91
CA ALA A 21 9.14 16.94 16.85
C ALA A 21 9.19 15.57 17.53
N VAL A 22 8.09 14.82 17.45
CA VAL A 22 8.06 13.45 17.91
C VAL A 22 9.11 12.73 17.07
N PRO A 23 10.16 12.14 17.68
CA PRO A 23 11.21 11.49 16.93
C PRO A 23 10.57 10.44 16.03
N VAL A 24 10.87 10.52 14.73
CA VAL A 24 10.37 9.58 13.73
C VAL A 24 10.92 8.21 14.09
N PRO A 25 10.06 7.23 14.43
CA PRO A 25 10.53 5.90 14.79
C PRO A 25 11.38 5.28 13.67
N GLU A 26 12.48 4.63 14.02
CA GLU A 26 13.26 3.87 13.05
C GLU A 26 12.52 2.58 12.66
N LEU A 27 12.73 2.12 11.42
CA LEU A 27 12.28 0.80 11.02
C LEU A 27 13.31 -0.22 11.54
N PRO A 28 12.87 -1.34 12.12
CA PRO A 28 13.76 -2.32 12.72
C PRO A 28 14.48 -3.23 11.69
N GLY A 29 14.23 -3.03 10.40
CA GLY A 29 14.80 -3.82 9.31
C GLY A 29 14.55 -3.16 7.95
N THR A 30 14.98 -3.82 6.88
CA THR A 30 14.73 -3.36 5.51
C THR A 30 13.25 -3.53 5.13
N THR A 31 12.79 -2.78 4.13
CA THR A 31 11.41 -2.88 3.65
C THR A 31 11.11 -4.29 3.14
N GLU A 32 12.08 -4.90 2.45
CA GLU A 32 11.99 -6.22 1.85
C GLU A 32 11.86 -7.32 2.91
N GLU A 33 12.72 -7.32 3.93
CA GLU A 33 12.69 -8.29 5.03
C GLU A 33 11.36 -8.23 5.81
N LEU A 34 10.91 -7.01 6.12
CA LEU A 34 9.67 -6.77 6.84
C LEU A 34 8.45 -7.16 6.01
N ALA A 35 8.45 -6.87 4.71
CA ALA A 35 7.36 -7.26 3.82
C ALA A 35 7.29 -8.78 3.61
N ALA A 36 8.44 -9.46 3.47
CA ALA A 36 8.50 -10.92 3.37
C ALA A 36 7.95 -11.60 4.63
N SER A 37 8.38 -11.14 5.80
CA SER A 37 7.89 -11.63 7.09
C SER A 37 6.38 -11.37 7.27
N ALA A 38 5.90 -10.20 6.84
CA ALA A 38 4.49 -9.85 6.89
C ALA A 38 3.64 -10.72 5.96
N ALA A 39 4.10 -10.99 4.73
CA ALA A 39 3.41 -11.85 3.78
C ALA A 39 3.22 -13.26 4.34
N ILE A 40 4.29 -13.86 4.90
CA ILE A 40 4.23 -15.16 5.58
C ILE A 40 3.23 -15.12 6.73
N ARG A 41 3.29 -14.09 7.57
CA ARG A 41 2.41 -13.96 8.74
C ARG A 41 0.93 -13.84 8.37
N LEU A 42 0.63 -13.22 7.24
CA LEU A 42 -0.72 -13.08 6.72
C LEU A 42 -1.20 -14.31 5.93
N GLY A 43 -0.34 -15.30 5.72
CA GLY A 43 -0.64 -16.46 4.88
C GLY A 43 -0.80 -16.10 3.40
N TRP A 44 -0.16 -15.03 2.95
CA TRP A 44 -0.17 -14.62 1.55
C TRP A 44 0.85 -15.46 0.78
N HIS A 45 0.37 -16.20 -0.21
CA HIS A 45 1.19 -17.03 -1.09
C HIS A 45 1.62 -16.22 -2.33
N GLY A 46 2.74 -16.62 -2.95
CA GLY A 46 3.30 -15.96 -4.12
C GLY A 46 4.67 -15.33 -3.86
N VAL A 47 5.12 -14.54 -4.84
CA VAL A 47 6.40 -13.82 -4.81
C VAL A 47 6.18 -12.45 -4.19
N VAL A 48 7.03 -12.11 -3.22
CA VAL A 48 7.10 -10.76 -2.64
C VAL A 48 8.02 -9.93 -3.53
N LEU A 49 7.45 -8.93 -4.20
CA LEU A 49 8.19 -8.10 -5.14
C LEU A 49 9.03 -7.05 -4.41
N PRO A 50 10.13 -6.56 -5.01
CA PRO A 50 10.80 -5.36 -4.53
C PRO A 50 9.84 -4.18 -4.39
N GLU A 51 10.18 -3.23 -3.54
CA GLU A 51 9.36 -2.03 -3.37
C GLU A 51 9.19 -1.28 -4.69
N MET A 52 7.95 -0.99 -5.06
CA MET A 52 7.61 -0.35 -6.33
C MET A 52 6.62 0.81 -6.12
N VAL A 53 6.50 1.67 -7.13
CA VAL A 53 5.51 2.76 -7.13
C VAL A 53 4.31 2.35 -7.95
N LEU A 54 3.18 2.13 -7.31
CA LEU A 54 1.89 1.88 -7.96
C LEU A 54 0.92 3.01 -7.65
N MET A 55 0.30 3.58 -8.68
CA MET A 55 -0.66 4.69 -8.53
C MET A 55 -0.11 5.87 -7.68
N GLY A 56 1.20 6.14 -7.80
CA GLY A 56 1.90 7.18 -7.03
C GLY A 56 2.17 6.83 -5.55
N ARG A 57 2.01 5.56 -5.15
CA ARG A 57 2.24 5.07 -3.79
C ARG A 57 3.37 4.04 -3.78
N ARG A 58 4.31 4.21 -2.85
CA ARG A 58 5.33 3.20 -2.54
C ARG A 58 4.70 2.05 -1.78
N VAL A 59 4.78 0.86 -2.36
CA VAL A 59 4.19 -0.37 -1.84
C VAL A 59 5.06 -1.57 -2.20
N VAL A 60 4.89 -2.65 -1.46
CA VAL A 60 5.37 -3.99 -1.81
C VAL A 60 4.15 -4.83 -2.19
N VAL A 61 4.24 -5.54 -3.30
CA VAL A 61 3.14 -6.37 -3.81
C VAL A 61 3.50 -7.83 -3.63
N VAL A 62 2.53 -8.62 -3.19
CA VAL A 62 2.62 -10.09 -3.21
C VAL A 62 1.75 -10.60 -4.34
N ALA A 63 2.36 -11.33 -5.27
CA ALA A 63 1.70 -11.77 -6.49
C ALA A 63 2.02 -13.24 -6.82
N GLU A 64 1.03 -13.93 -7.36
CA GLU A 64 1.17 -15.28 -7.91
C GLU A 64 1.22 -15.20 -9.43
N LEU A 65 2.19 -15.89 -10.04
CA LEU A 65 2.23 -16.09 -11.48
C LEU A 65 1.22 -17.18 -11.87
N MET A 66 0.30 -16.85 -12.76
CA MET A 66 -0.64 -17.80 -13.32
C MET A 66 0.02 -18.56 -14.47
N ALA A 67 0.53 -19.76 -14.18
CA ALA A 67 1.37 -20.53 -15.11
C ALA A 67 0.73 -20.75 -16.48
N ASP A 68 -0.56 -21.09 -16.54
CA ASP A 68 -1.26 -21.32 -17.81
C ASP A 68 -1.36 -20.05 -18.66
N ALA A 69 -1.75 -18.92 -18.04
CA ALA A 69 -1.84 -17.62 -18.71
C ALA A 69 -0.46 -17.10 -19.13
N HIS A 70 0.57 -17.32 -18.30
CA HIS A 70 1.96 -17.00 -18.65
C HIS A 70 2.43 -17.83 -19.86
N ALA A 71 2.17 -19.14 -19.87
CA ALA A 71 2.54 -20.03 -20.96
C ALA A 71 1.84 -19.64 -22.28
N GLU A 72 0.54 -19.31 -22.23
CA GLU A 72 -0.20 -18.79 -23.39
C GLU A 72 0.49 -17.55 -23.97
N ARG A 73 0.80 -16.58 -23.10
CA ARG A 73 1.49 -15.34 -23.47
C ARG A 73 2.85 -15.59 -24.09
N VAL A 74 3.65 -16.52 -23.53
CA VAL A 74 4.94 -16.90 -24.10
C VAL A 74 4.76 -17.51 -25.51
N CYS A 75 3.78 -18.40 -25.69
CA CYS A 75 3.50 -19.04 -26.98
C CYS A 75 3.12 -18.03 -28.08
N VAL A 76 2.39 -16.97 -27.74
CA VAL A 76 1.97 -15.93 -28.70
C VAL A 76 2.91 -14.71 -28.74
N GLY A 77 4.00 -14.72 -27.96
CA GLY A 77 4.95 -13.60 -27.88
C GLY A 77 4.40 -12.34 -27.20
N ALA A 78 3.39 -12.47 -26.34
CA ALA A 78 2.75 -11.36 -25.64
C ALA A 78 3.38 -11.08 -24.27
N GLY A 79 4.44 -10.26 -24.24
CA GLY A 79 5.06 -9.78 -23.00
C GLY A 79 4.14 -8.89 -22.14
N PRO A 80 4.62 -8.44 -20.97
CA PRO A 80 3.94 -7.41 -20.18
C PRO A 80 3.72 -6.12 -20.98
N GLU A 81 2.59 -5.44 -20.77
CA GLU A 81 2.29 -4.15 -21.42
C GLU A 81 2.14 -3.02 -20.39
N ALA A 82 3.14 -2.14 -20.31
CA ALA A 82 3.18 -1.03 -19.36
C ALA A 82 2.43 0.23 -19.85
N ASP A 83 2.17 0.37 -21.15
CA ASP A 83 1.43 1.52 -21.67
C ASP A 83 -0.04 1.46 -21.26
N ARG A 84 -0.41 2.39 -20.37
CA ARG A 84 -1.77 2.52 -19.87
C ARG A 84 -2.79 2.78 -20.97
N THR A 85 -2.41 3.47 -22.04
CA THR A 85 -3.33 3.77 -23.15
C THR A 85 -3.70 2.50 -23.89
N THR A 86 -2.70 1.69 -24.24
CA THR A 86 -2.89 0.38 -24.86
C THR A 86 -3.76 -0.53 -24.00
N VAL A 87 -3.42 -0.71 -22.72
CA VAL A 87 -4.21 -1.54 -21.80
C VAL A 87 -5.65 -1.03 -21.64
N SER A 88 -5.87 0.28 -21.71
CA SER A 88 -7.23 0.83 -21.60
C SER A 88 -8.17 0.44 -22.75
N THR A 89 -7.61 0.05 -23.90
CA THR A 89 -8.41 -0.48 -25.02
C THR A 89 -8.84 -1.93 -24.79
N TRP A 90 -8.17 -2.67 -23.91
CA TRP A 90 -8.41 -4.11 -23.73
C TRP A 90 -9.73 -4.42 -23.04
N VAL A 91 -10.27 -3.47 -22.27
CA VAL A 91 -11.57 -3.59 -21.61
C VAL A 91 -12.73 -3.22 -22.52
N TRP A 92 -12.47 -2.87 -23.78
CA TRP A 92 -13.53 -2.61 -24.75
C TRP A 92 -14.17 -3.92 -25.20
N PRO A 93 -15.50 -3.98 -25.36
CA PRO A 93 -16.19 -5.20 -25.81
C PRO A 93 -15.62 -5.77 -27.12
N GLU A 94 -15.14 -4.90 -28.02
CA GLU A 94 -14.55 -5.29 -29.31
C GLU A 94 -13.23 -6.07 -29.17
N MET A 95 -12.60 -6.00 -28.00
CA MET A 95 -11.34 -6.65 -27.66
C MET A 95 -11.56 -7.94 -26.84
N GLU A 96 -12.81 -8.29 -26.53
CA GLU A 96 -13.13 -9.52 -25.80
C GLU A 96 -12.59 -10.77 -26.53
N GLY A 97 -11.85 -11.60 -25.81
CA GLY A 97 -11.19 -12.80 -26.36
C GLY A 97 -10.02 -12.53 -27.31
N ARG A 98 -9.61 -11.27 -27.51
CA ARG A 98 -8.50 -10.87 -28.39
C ARG A 98 -7.29 -10.31 -27.64
N VAL A 99 -7.42 -10.15 -26.34
CA VAL A 99 -6.38 -9.59 -25.48
C VAL A 99 -5.67 -10.70 -24.73
N PRO A 100 -4.36 -10.53 -24.42
CA PRO A 100 -3.65 -11.50 -23.61
C PRO A 100 -4.35 -11.76 -22.26
N PRO A 101 -4.33 -12.99 -21.72
CA PRO A 101 -4.85 -13.24 -20.38
C PRO A 101 -4.01 -12.52 -19.31
N SER A 102 -4.60 -12.24 -18.15
CA SER A 102 -3.86 -11.70 -17.00
C SER A 102 -2.93 -12.78 -16.48
N ALA A 103 -1.62 -12.56 -16.56
CA ALA A 103 -0.64 -13.58 -16.19
C ALA A 103 -0.30 -13.60 -14.70
N VAL A 104 -0.84 -12.67 -13.92
CA VAL A 104 -0.61 -12.59 -12.48
C VAL A 104 -1.92 -12.41 -11.72
N LYS A 105 -1.90 -12.88 -10.48
CA LYS A 105 -2.91 -12.62 -9.47
C LYS A 105 -2.27 -11.87 -8.31
N ILE A 106 -2.71 -10.65 -8.06
CA ILE A 106 -2.28 -9.88 -6.89
C ILE A 106 -2.96 -10.47 -5.65
N VAL A 107 -2.17 -11.01 -4.73
CA VAL A 107 -2.65 -11.62 -3.48
C VAL A 107 -2.87 -10.56 -2.41
N GLY A 108 -1.99 -9.55 -2.38
CA GLY A 108 -2.17 -8.39 -1.53
C GLY A 108 -1.08 -7.34 -1.69
N VAL A 109 -1.32 -6.19 -1.07
CA VAL A 109 -0.42 -5.03 -1.09
C VAL A 109 -0.02 -4.65 0.33
N LEU A 110 1.29 -4.48 0.54
CA LEU A 110 1.92 -4.08 1.79
C LEU A 110 2.46 -2.66 1.69
N ALA A 111 2.28 -1.87 2.74
CA ALA A 111 3.02 -0.62 2.92
C ALA A 111 3.79 -0.66 4.24
N VAL A 112 5.12 -0.69 4.13
CA VAL A 112 6.03 -0.60 5.28
C VAL A 112 6.35 0.87 5.52
N ALA A 113 6.07 1.38 6.73
CA ALA A 113 6.41 2.77 7.05
C ALA A 113 6.63 3.01 8.54
N ARG A 114 7.38 4.07 8.84
CA ARG A 114 7.66 4.55 10.21
C ARG A 114 6.44 5.15 10.90
N HIS A 115 5.44 5.55 10.12
CA HIS A 115 4.24 6.22 10.60
C HIS A 115 2.99 5.65 9.95
N TRP A 116 1.98 5.41 10.79
CA TRP A 116 0.72 4.83 10.35
C TRP A 116 -0.02 5.67 9.30
N ARG A 117 0.08 7.01 9.37
CA ARG A 117 -0.57 7.90 8.39
C ARG A 117 -0.03 7.66 6.99
N THR A 118 1.30 7.57 6.86
CA THR A 118 1.97 7.28 5.59
C THR A 118 1.63 5.88 5.10
N ALA A 119 1.69 4.89 5.99
CA ALA A 119 1.37 3.50 5.64
C ALA A 119 -0.06 3.36 5.12
N LEU A 120 -1.05 3.94 5.82
CA LEU A 120 -2.44 3.89 5.38
C LEU A 120 -2.67 4.70 4.09
N ALA A 121 -2.01 5.86 3.92
CA ALA A 121 -2.10 6.62 2.68
C ALA A 121 -1.59 5.84 1.46
N SER A 122 -0.62 4.94 1.65
CA SER A 122 -0.13 4.02 0.63
C SER A 122 -1.03 2.80 0.43
N ALA A 123 -1.47 2.13 1.51
CA ALA A 123 -2.16 0.85 1.42
C ALA A 123 -3.67 0.96 1.13
N VAL A 124 -4.37 1.94 1.71
CA VAL A 124 -5.85 2.07 1.61
C VAL A 124 -6.38 2.12 0.17
N PRO A 125 -5.75 2.81 -0.80
CA PRO A 125 -6.20 2.81 -2.18
C PRO A 125 -6.32 1.41 -2.81
N PHE A 126 -5.55 0.43 -2.31
CA PHE A 126 -5.53 -0.94 -2.80
C PHE A 126 -6.51 -1.86 -2.08
N ALA A 127 -7.06 -1.45 -0.93
CA ALA A 127 -8.02 -2.24 -0.16
C ALA A 127 -9.33 -2.52 -0.92
N ARG A 128 -9.63 -1.77 -1.99
CA ARG A 128 -10.77 -2.02 -2.89
C ARG A 128 -10.48 -3.07 -3.97
N TYR A 129 -9.20 -3.40 -4.17
CA TYR A 129 -8.72 -4.32 -5.21
C TYR A 129 -8.21 -5.64 -4.63
N GLY A 130 -8.33 -5.84 -3.33
CA GLY A 130 -7.86 -7.06 -2.66
C GLY A 130 -7.34 -6.77 -1.27
N ASN A 131 -6.53 -7.70 -0.76
CA ASN A 131 -5.97 -7.59 0.58
C ASN A 131 -4.96 -6.44 0.65
N ALA A 132 -5.06 -5.63 1.71
CA ALA A 132 -4.12 -4.56 1.98
C ALA A 132 -3.66 -4.63 3.43
N ALA A 133 -2.37 -4.38 3.64
CA ALA A 133 -1.75 -4.44 4.95
C ALA A 133 -0.70 -3.34 5.12
N VAL A 134 -0.47 -2.95 6.37
CA VAL A 134 0.60 -2.04 6.75
C VAL A 134 1.51 -2.69 7.78
N VAL A 135 2.81 -2.42 7.67
CA VAL A 135 3.81 -2.85 8.65
C VAL A 135 4.37 -1.61 9.32
N LEU A 136 4.29 -1.58 10.65
CA LEU A 136 4.69 -0.46 11.49
C LEU A 136 5.68 -0.92 12.56
N PRO A 137 6.59 -0.06 13.04
CA PRO A 137 7.40 -0.41 14.20
C PRO A 137 6.53 -0.46 15.47
N THR A 138 6.85 -1.39 16.39
CA THR A 138 6.09 -1.59 17.63
C THR A 138 6.07 -0.34 18.53
N SER A 139 7.04 0.56 18.38
CA SER A 139 7.07 1.86 19.06
C SER A 139 5.88 2.78 18.72
N VAL A 140 5.16 2.53 17.61
CA VAL A 140 3.92 3.23 17.26
C VAL A 140 2.70 2.63 17.96
N ALA A 141 2.78 1.34 18.35
CA ALA A 141 1.69 0.63 19.02
C ALA A 141 1.33 1.30 20.35
N PHE A 142 0.05 1.23 20.72
CA PHE A 142 -0.51 1.75 21.99
C PHE A 142 -0.30 3.25 22.27
N THR A 143 0.29 4.01 21.36
CA THR A 143 0.33 5.47 21.46
C THR A 143 -1.09 6.03 21.41
N HIS A 144 -1.34 7.17 22.07
CA HIS A 144 -2.67 7.80 22.06
C HIS A 144 -3.16 8.07 20.62
N ASP A 145 -2.26 8.53 19.74
CA ASP A 145 -2.57 8.78 18.34
C ASP A 145 -2.90 7.49 17.58
N TYR A 146 -2.21 6.39 17.86
CA TYR A 146 -2.51 5.09 17.29
C TYR A 146 -3.91 4.60 17.69
N LEU A 147 -4.21 4.63 19.00
CA LEU A 147 -5.49 4.14 19.52
C LEU A 147 -6.69 4.99 19.06
N THR A 148 -6.52 6.32 19.06
CA THR A 148 -7.63 7.25 18.77
C THR A 148 -7.82 7.54 17.29
N ASN A 149 -6.74 7.55 16.49
CA ASN A 149 -6.80 7.94 15.08
C ASN A 149 -6.48 6.81 14.11
N CYS A 150 -5.51 5.94 14.42
CA CYS A 150 -5.13 4.86 13.52
C CYS A 150 -6.17 3.73 13.52
N LEU A 151 -6.44 3.12 14.67
CA LEU A 151 -7.31 1.94 14.77
C LEU A 151 -8.71 2.13 14.16
N PRO A 152 -9.43 3.26 14.39
CA PRO A 152 -10.74 3.46 13.76
C PRO A 152 -10.65 3.50 12.24
N ARG A 153 -9.59 4.08 11.66
CA ARG A 153 -9.39 4.17 10.21
C ARG A 153 -9.01 2.82 9.62
N VAL A 154 -8.10 2.10 10.27
CA VAL A 154 -7.72 0.73 9.90
C VAL A 154 -8.96 -0.15 9.78
N ARG A 155 -9.83 -0.14 10.82
CA ARG A 155 -11.08 -0.92 10.83
C ARG A 155 -12.07 -0.44 9.77
N ARG A 156 -12.22 0.88 9.57
CA ARG A 156 -13.09 1.44 8.53
C ARG A 156 -12.68 0.99 7.13
N TYR A 157 -11.38 0.98 6.86
CA TYR A 157 -10.85 0.60 5.54
C TYR A 157 -10.68 -0.91 5.39
N GLY A 158 -10.63 -1.68 6.48
CA GLY A 158 -10.40 -3.13 6.45
C GLY A 158 -8.97 -3.50 6.09
N VAL A 159 -7.99 -2.67 6.48
CA VAL A 159 -6.56 -2.92 6.24
C VAL A 159 -5.99 -3.70 7.42
N SER A 160 -5.11 -4.68 7.19
CA SER A 160 -4.39 -5.37 8.26
C SER A 160 -3.26 -4.49 8.81
N VAL A 161 -3.00 -4.54 10.12
CA VAL A 161 -1.83 -3.89 10.74
C VAL A 161 -0.95 -4.94 11.36
N LEU A 162 0.32 -4.89 11.00
CA LEU A 162 1.36 -5.69 11.60
C LEU A 162 2.39 -4.81 12.29
N MET A 163 2.92 -5.31 13.40
CA MET A 163 3.93 -4.65 14.22
C MET A 163 5.24 -5.38 14.09
N ALA A 164 6.30 -4.65 13.75
CA ALA A 164 7.67 -5.13 13.71
C ALA A 164 8.40 -4.76 15.01
N ASP A 165 8.96 -5.75 15.70
CA ASP A 165 9.82 -5.52 16.88
C ASP A 165 11.26 -5.18 16.45
N ALA A 166 12.16 -4.93 17.42
CA ALA A 166 13.53 -4.52 17.15
C ALA A 166 14.36 -5.60 16.43
N GLU A 167 13.94 -6.85 16.55
CA GLU A 167 14.53 -8.03 15.92
C GLU A 167 13.91 -8.33 14.54
N SER A 168 13.09 -7.42 14.01
CA SER A 168 12.34 -7.58 12.74
C SER A 168 11.32 -8.72 12.73
N ASN A 169 10.91 -9.25 13.89
CA ASN A 169 9.79 -10.17 13.95
C ASN A 169 8.48 -9.41 13.78
N VAL A 170 7.61 -9.96 12.95
CA VAL A 170 6.33 -9.34 12.60
C VAL A 170 5.17 -10.06 13.29
N THR A 171 4.39 -9.31 14.06
CA THR A 171 3.17 -9.79 14.73
C THR A 171 1.94 -9.08 14.19
N THR A 172 0.80 -9.77 14.16
CA THR A 172 -0.47 -9.18 13.70
C THR A 172 -1.14 -8.47 14.87
N ASP A 173 -1.40 -7.17 14.73
CA ASP A 173 -2.16 -6.40 15.73
C ASP A 173 -3.64 -6.28 15.32
N VAL A 174 -3.89 -5.93 14.06
CA VAL A 174 -5.24 -5.85 13.49
C VAL A 174 -5.33 -6.73 12.26
N THR A 175 -6.32 -7.62 12.24
CA THR A 175 -6.66 -8.36 11.02
C THR A 175 -7.60 -7.51 10.17
N GLY A 176 -7.23 -7.27 8.91
CA GLY A 176 -8.05 -6.59 7.92
C GLY A 176 -9.20 -7.46 7.42
N ARG A 177 -9.91 -6.97 6.41
CA ARG A 177 -10.88 -7.79 5.69
C ARG A 177 -10.13 -8.81 4.86
N ASN A 178 -10.49 -10.08 5.02
CA ASN A 178 -10.04 -11.19 4.19
C ASN A 178 -11.20 -11.65 3.29
N GLU A 179 -11.77 -10.70 2.57
CA GLU A 179 -12.84 -10.97 1.61
C GLU A 179 -12.25 -10.85 0.22
N TYR A 180 -12.21 -11.96 -0.51
CA TYR A 180 -11.91 -11.96 -1.93
C TYR A 180 -13.12 -11.36 -2.65
N VAL A 181 -13.13 -10.04 -2.78
CA VAL A 181 -14.09 -9.35 -3.67
C VAL A 181 -13.54 -9.51 -5.09
N PRO A 182 -14.29 -10.14 -6.02
CA PRO A 182 -13.90 -10.17 -7.42
C PRO A 182 -13.68 -8.74 -7.89
N VAL A 183 -12.44 -8.43 -8.24
CA VAL A 183 -12.08 -7.12 -8.73
C VAL A 183 -12.65 -6.98 -10.14
N GLU A 184 -13.46 -5.95 -10.37
CA GLU A 184 -13.94 -5.64 -11.72
C GLU A 184 -12.75 -5.52 -12.68
N ASP A 185 -12.90 -6.09 -13.88
CA ASP A 185 -11.90 -5.96 -14.94
C ASP A 185 -12.00 -4.56 -15.56
N THR A 186 -11.35 -3.62 -14.89
CA THR A 186 -11.25 -2.22 -15.31
C THR A 186 -9.90 -2.00 -15.99
N ALA A 187 -9.82 -0.98 -16.85
CA ALA A 187 -8.56 -0.59 -17.46
C ALA A 187 -7.43 -0.36 -16.42
N THR A 188 -7.78 0.13 -15.22
CA THR A 188 -6.78 0.37 -14.17
C THR A 188 -6.33 -0.92 -13.51
N THR A 189 -7.24 -1.85 -13.20
CA THR A 189 -6.89 -3.13 -12.57
C THR A 189 -6.10 -3.99 -13.55
N ARG A 190 -6.49 -3.99 -14.82
CA ARG A 190 -5.72 -4.62 -15.90
C ARG A 190 -4.31 -4.05 -16.01
N TRP A 191 -4.16 -2.73 -16.07
CA TRP A 191 -2.85 -2.08 -16.15
C TRP A 191 -1.96 -2.37 -14.93
N VAL A 192 -2.52 -2.37 -13.72
CA VAL A 192 -1.77 -2.72 -12.51
C VAL A 192 -1.28 -4.18 -12.57
N ASN A 193 -2.08 -5.13 -13.08
CA ASN A 193 -1.62 -6.51 -13.26
C ASN A 193 -0.45 -6.60 -14.26
N GLU A 194 -0.46 -5.80 -15.34
CA GLU A 194 0.65 -5.79 -16.31
C GLU A 194 1.95 -5.27 -15.69
N LEU A 195 1.90 -4.19 -14.91
CA LEU A 195 3.07 -3.68 -14.18
C LEU A 195 3.61 -4.69 -13.16
N VAL A 196 2.71 -5.39 -12.46
CA VAL A 196 3.10 -6.44 -11.50
C VAL A 196 3.69 -7.64 -12.25
N TYR A 197 3.14 -8.00 -13.41
CA TYR A 197 3.65 -9.08 -14.23
C TYR A 197 5.06 -8.80 -14.75
N GLU A 198 5.32 -7.58 -15.23
CA GLU A 198 6.66 -7.12 -15.58
C GLU A 198 7.65 -7.30 -14.42
N GLN A 199 7.26 -6.86 -13.23
CA GLN A 199 8.11 -6.96 -12.05
C GLN A 199 8.31 -8.41 -11.57
N VAL A 200 7.30 -9.28 -11.69
CA VAL A 200 7.42 -10.72 -11.41
C VAL A 200 8.46 -11.35 -12.34
N LEU A 201 8.40 -11.05 -13.64
CA LEU A 201 9.36 -11.58 -14.60
C LEU A 201 10.79 -11.07 -14.32
N ALA A 202 10.94 -9.79 -14.01
CA ALA A 202 12.24 -9.19 -13.68
C ALA A 202 12.85 -9.71 -12.37
N THR A 203 12.02 -10.21 -11.44
CA THR A 203 12.49 -10.80 -10.17
C THR A 203 12.84 -12.28 -10.30
N ALA A 204 12.28 -12.97 -11.30
CA ALA A 204 12.53 -14.39 -11.58
C ALA A 204 13.75 -14.65 -12.47
N SER A 205 14.23 -13.62 -13.19
CA SER A 205 15.41 -13.62 -14.06
C SER A 205 16.69 -13.28 -13.32
#